data_AF-A0A642V8J1-F1
#
_entry.id   AF-A0A642V8J1-F1
#
_cell.length_a   1.000
_cell.length_b   1.000
_cell.length_c   1.000
_cell.angle_alpha   90.00
_cell.angle_beta   90.00
_cell.angle_gamma   90.00
#
_symmetry.space_group_name_H-M   'P 1'
#
loop_
_entity.id
_entity.type
_entity.pdbx_description
1 polymer ?
#
loop_
_entity_poly.entity_id
_entity_poly.type
_entity_poly.pdbx_seq_one_letter_code
_entity_poly.pdbx_strand_id
1 'polypeptide(L)'
;MHYVRVLEKSRNPSPDSMKQTLESGVCRHKSVSTCLFHDTNKCSFWVALAVVFSGQYGPASELGAGGTVLIVVQLLVAGLFVIYADEILQKGYSWGSGISFFTTLTVTQQVMWRGFSFSSEDFGRGNEFIGAVPALFQLLWNRKSFNQALMEAFYRKHLPNLFEFYGVALIFGIMVYLQSFRYDISIKSTRVKSPAQNYPIRLLYTGNLPVLFIAALTSNLFRISQALYRQFPENLLVRLLGTWTLKAGTSHVVAVSGLAYYLQPPFSLVEALWDPIKTVIYAGMVVFGCTVFARVWTEHSGGSPRDVAKTFKNQSIVILGMRDASVIKELKKHIPVAAGIGGAVIGGLSVASDLLGALGNGTAIVVGILAIYNYFEILAQEGGLPNSFMPGQ
;
A
#
# COMPACT_ATOMS: atom_id res chain seq x y z
N MET A 1 -38.76 -44.37 -5.92
CA MET A 1 -39.28 -43.66 -4.73
C MET A 1 -38.24 -42.92 -3.89
N HIS A 2 -36.93 -43.23 -3.98
CA HIS A 2 -35.89 -42.52 -3.19
C HIS A 2 -35.45 -41.15 -3.74
N TYR A 3 -35.64 -40.88 -5.04
CA TYR A 3 -35.24 -39.61 -5.66
C TYR A 3 -36.21 -38.44 -5.42
N VAL A 4 -37.50 -38.73 -5.19
CA VAL A 4 -38.52 -37.68 -4.95
C VAL A 4 -38.40 -37.10 -3.54
N ARG A 5 -37.97 -37.91 -2.56
CA ARG A 5 -37.81 -37.49 -1.16
C ARG A 5 -36.63 -36.53 -0.93
N VAL A 6 -35.64 -36.51 -1.82
CA VAL A 6 -34.47 -35.60 -1.74
C VAL A 6 -34.79 -34.21 -2.28
N LEU A 7 -35.65 -34.11 -3.30
CA LEU A 7 -36.05 -32.83 -3.89
C LEU A 7 -37.05 -32.06 -3.01
N GLU A 8 -37.87 -32.77 -2.23
CA GLU A 8 -38.85 -32.16 -1.33
C GLU A 8 -38.18 -31.54 -0.09
N LYS A 9 -37.03 -32.09 0.37
CA LYS A 9 -36.23 -31.52 1.46
C LYS A 9 -35.44 -30.25 1.06
N SER A 10 -35.26 -30.00 -0.24
CA SER A 10 -34.64 -28.77 -0.76
C SER A 10 -35.63 -27.61 -0.93
N ARG A 11 -36.95 -27.87 -0.90
CA ARG A 11 -37.98 -26.85 -1.15
C ARG A 11 -38.41 -26.10 0.11
N ASN A 12 -38.13 -26.63 1.30
CA ASN A 12 -38.32 -25.96 2.60
C ASN A 12 -37.15 -26.31 3.55
N PRO A 13 -36.09 -25.49 3.64
CA PRO A 13 -35.07 -25.69 4.66
C PRO A 13 -35.71 -25.43 6.04
N SER A 14 -35.60 -26.39 6.96
CA SER A 14 -36.02 -26.17 8.34
C SER A 14 -35.20 -25.03 8.96
N PRO A 15 -35.80 -24.15 9.79
CA PRO A 15 -35.12 -23.00 10.39
C PRO A 15 -33.86 -23.41 11.19
N ASP A 16 -33.83 -24.63 11.72
CA ASP A 16 -32.69 -25.19 12.46
C ASP A 16 -31.50 -25.56 11.55
N SER A 17 -31.75 -25.99 10.30
CA SER A 17 -30.68 -26.25 9.33
C SER A 17 -30.00 -24.96 8.86
N MET A 18 -30.77 -23.88 8.75
CA MET A 18 -30.26 -22.56 8.38
C MET A 18 -29.43 -21.96 9.53
N LYS A 19 -29.88 -22.14 10.78
CA LYS A 19 -29.11 -21.78 11.99
C LYS A 19 -27.80 -22.57 12.09
N GLN A 20 -27.81 -23.89 11.91
CA GLN A 20 -26.57 -24.69 11.94
C GLN A 20 -25.57 -24.31 10.84
N THR A 21 -26.05 -23.90 9.66
CA THR A 21 -25.16 -23.45 8.57
C THR A 21 -24.57 -22.06 8.84
N LEU A 22 -25.35 -21.16 9.45
CA LEU A 22 -24.88 -19.85 9.91
C LEU A 22 -23.92 -19.99 11.10
N GLU A 23 -24.24 -20.82 12.09
CA GLU A 23 -23.39 -21.06 13.26
C GLU A 23 -22.09 -21.77 12.90
N SER A 24 -22.12 -22.73 11.97
CA SER A 24 -20.89 -23.38 11.48
C SER A 24 -20.03 -22.43 10.63
N GLY A 25 -20.63 -21.51 9.88
CA GLY A 25 -19.92 -20.42 9.20
C GLY A 25 -19.27 -19.43 10.17
N VAL A 26 -20.02 -19.00 11.20
CA VAL A 26 -19.53 -18.10 12.26
C VAL A 26 -18.43 -18.76 13.10
N CYS A 27 -18.58 -20.04 13.46
CA CYS A 27 -17.54 -20.80 14.18
C CYS A 27 -16.28 -21.02 13.34
N ARG A 28 -16.41 -21.28 12.03
CA ARG A 28 -15.27 -21.42 11.13
C ARG A 28 -14.54 -20.08 10.94
N HIS A 29 -15.28 -18.96 10.87
CA HIS A 29 -14.68 -17.62 10.81
C HIS A 29 -13.99 -17.25 12.13
N LYS A 30 -14.58 -17.55 13.29
CA LYS A 30 -13.96 -17.35 14.62
C LYS A 30 -12.69 -18.19 14.78
N SER A 31 -12.70 -19.46 14.37
CA SER A 31 -11.55 -20.35 14.50
C SER A 31 -10.37 -19.90 13.63
N VAL A 32 -10.64 -19.44 12.41
CA VAL A 32 -9.61 -18.88 11.51
C VAL A 32 -9.07 -17.55 12.03
N SER A 33 -9.91 -16.63 12.49
CA SER A 33 -9.47 -15.37 13.10
C SER A 33 -8.63 -15.60 14.37
N THR A 34 -8.98 -16.60 15.19
CA THR A 34 -8.22 -16.91 16.42
C THR A 34 -6.84 -17.50 16.12
N CYS A 35 -6.71 -18.38 15.10
CA CYS A 35 -5.40 -18.86 14.65
C CYS A 35 -4.57 -17.73 14.03
N LEU A 36 -5.16 -16.91 13.16
CA LEU A 36 -4.48 -15.76 12.56
C LEU A 36 -3.98 -14.77 13.62
N PHE A 37 -4.79 -14.52 14.65
CA PHE A 37 -4.43 -13.64 15.76
C PHE A 37 -3.22 -14.17 16.53
N HIS A 38 -3.19 -15.47 16.81
CA HIS A 38 -2.07 -16.10 17.50
C HIS A 38 -0.76 -16.05 16.68
N ASP A 39 -0.84 -16.29 15.38
CA ASP A 39 0.33 -16.23 14.49
C ASP A 39 0.80 -14.78 14.24
N THR A 40 -0.12 -13.83 14.19
CA THR A 40 0.18 -12.39 14.06
C THR A 40 0.84 -11.83 15.31
N ASN A 41 0.39 -12.23 16.50
CA ASN A 41 1.00 -11.80 17.77
C ASN A 41 2.42 -12.34 17.94
N LYS A 42 2.67 -13.59 17.51
CA LYS A 42 4.03 -14.14 17.47
C LYS A 42 4.92 -13.34 16.53
N CYS A 43 4.44 -12.99 15.34
CA CYS A 43 5.20 -12.14 14.41
C CYS A 43 5.51 -10.77 15.02
N SER A 44 4.52 -10.11 15.64
CA SER A 44 4.71 -8.81 16.30
C SER A 44 5.79 -8.87 17.38
N PHE A 45 5.80 -9.95 18.17
CA PHE A 45 6.84 -10.17 19.17
C PHE A 45 8.24 -10.29 18.57
N TRP A 46 8.42 -11.13 17.54
CA TRP A 46 9.72 -11.27 16.87
C TRP A 46 10.17 -9.97 16.21
N VAL A 47 9.26 -9.19 15.64
CA VAL A 47 9.56 -7.88 15.06
C VAL A 47 10.00 -6.89 16.14
N ALA A 48 9.27 -6.78 17.25
CA ALA A 48 9.64 -5.91 18.35
C ALA A 48 11.04 -6.25 18.90
N LEU A 49 11.31 -7.55 19.07
CA LEU A 49 12.60 -8.07 19.50
C LEU A 49 13.71 -7.68 18.50
N ALA A 50 13.47 -7.90 17.20
CA ALA A 50 14.43 -7.57 16.15
C ALA A 50 14.72 -6.07 16.06
N VAL A 51 13.71 -5.21 16.21
CA VAL A 51 13.90 -3.74 16.17
C VAL A 51 14.73 -3.28 17.37
N VAL A 52 14.48 -3.81 18.57
CA VAL A 52 15.24 -3.42 19.75
C VAL A 52 16.69 -3.93 19.67
N PHE A 53 16.91 -5.19 19.26
CA PHE A 53 18.27 -5.72 19.06
C PHE A 53 19.02 -5.12 17.88
N SER A 54 18.31 -4.53 16.90
CA SER A 54 18.94 -3.80 15.80
C SER A 54 19.67 -2.53 16.25
N GLY A 55 19.48 -2.12 17.52
CA GLY A 55 20.09 -0.92 18.09
C GLY A 55 19.51 0.37 17.51
N GLN A 56 18.30 0.33 16.91
CA GLN A 56 17.67 1.51 16.33
C GLN A 56 17.33 2.58 17.38
N TYR A 57 17.06 2.17 18.61
CA TYR A 57 16.81 3.06 19.75
C TYR A 57 18.07 3.41 20.56
N GLY A 58 19.25 2.92 20.15
CA GLY A 58 20.52 3.04 20.85
C GLY A 58 21.11 1.68 21.28
N PRO A 59 22.39 1.62 21.69
CA PRO A 59 23.02 0.38 22.15
C PRO A 59 22.37 -0.10 23.45
N ALA A 60 22.08 -1.40 23.56
CA ALA A 60 21.45 -2.00 24.75
C ALA A 60 22.24 -1.77 26.05
N SER A 61 23.55 -1.52 25.96
CA SER A 61 24.42 -1.17 27.08
C SER A 61 24.16 0.22 27.66
N GLU A 62 23.72 1.19 26.84
CA GLU A 62 23.44 2.57 27.27
C GLU A 62 22.00 2.72 27.78
N LEU A 63 21.06 1.92 27.26
CA LEU A 63 19.66 1.95 27.67
C LEU A 63 19.40 1.20 29.00
N GLY A 64 20.33 0.34 29.41
CA GLY A 64 20.16 -0.58 30.52
C GLY A 64 19.16 -1.70 30.22
N ALA A 65 19.31 -2.82 30.93
CA ALA A 65 18.44 -4.00 30.76
C ALA A 65 16.96 -3.67 31.04
N GLY A 66 16.70 -2.81 32.03
CA GLY A 66 15.35 -2.36 32.39
C GLY A 66 14.68 -1.53 31.30
N GLY A 67 15.38 -0.54 30.73
CA GLY A 67 14.85 0.31 29.66
C GLY A 67 14.55 -0.48 28.37
N THR A 68 15.44 -1.42 28.03
CA THR A 68 15.27 -2.30 26.87
C THR A 68 14.01 -3.15 26.99
N VAL A 69 13.77 -3.77 28.15
CA VAL A 69 12.55 -4.56 28.40
C VAL A 69 11.30 -3.69 28.35
N LEU A 70 11.37 -2.48 28.89
CA LEU A 70 10.23 -1.56 28.90
C LEU A 70 9.82 -1.14 27.47
N ILE A 71 10.78 -0.86 26.59
CA ILE A 71 10.51 -0.55 25.17
C ILE A 71 9.88 -1.76 24.46
N VAL A 72 10.38 -2.98 24.69
CA VAL A 72 9.80 -4.19 24.09
C VAL A 72 8.34 -4.35 24.53
N VAL A 73 8.04 -4.19 25.82
CA VAL A 73 6.66 -4.28 26.34
C VAL A 73 5.78 -3.19 25.74
N GLN A 74 6.25 -1.95 25.63
CA GLN A 74 5.49 -0.86 25.00
C GLN A 74 5.16 -1.15 23.53
N LEU A 75 6.13 -1.65 22.75
CA LEU A 75 5.91 -2.02 21.35
C LEU A 75 4.91 -3.17 21.20
N LEU A 76 4.96 -4.15 22.09
CA LEU A 76 4.00 -5.26 22.11
C LEU A 76 2.58 -4.77 22.43
N VAL A 77 2.41 -3.93 23.44
CA VAL A 77 1.11 -3.38 23.82
C VAL A 77 0.55 -2.48 22.72
N ALA A 78 1.39 -1.64 22.10
CA ALA A 78 0.98 -0.83 20.96
C ALA A 78 0.58 -1.69 19.75
N GLY A 79 1.35 -2.75 19.45
CA GLY A 79 1.01 -3.69 18.37
C GLY A 79 -0.31 -4.40 18.61
N LEU A 80 -0.58 -4.85 19.84
CA LEU A 80 -1.86 -5.44 20.21
C LEU A 80 -3.03 -4.45 20.04
N PHE A 81 -2.84 -3.19 20.41
CA PHE A 81 -3.86 -2.16 20.22
C PHE A 81 -4.22 -1.97 18.74
N VAL A 82 -3.23 -1.94 17.85
CA VAL A 82 -3.46 -1.80 16.41
C VAL A 82 -4.20 -3.02 15.84
N ILE A 83 -3.85 -4.24 16.26
CA ILE A 83 -4.54 -5.46 15.83
C ILE A 83 -6.00 -5.45 16.28
N TYR A 84 -6.27 -5.11 17.55
CA TYR A 84 -7.65 -4.99 18.03
C TYR A 84 -8.43 -3.87 17.34
N ALA A 85 -7.79 -2.74 17.04
CA ALA A 85 -8.42 -1.66 16.29
C ALA A 85 -8.79 -2.11 14.87
N ASP A 86 -7.94 -2.89 14.20
CA ASP A 86 -8.26 -3.49 12.90
C ASP A 86 -9.45 -4.47 13.00
N GLU A 87 -9.52 -5.31 14.04
CA GLU A 87 -10.69 -6.19 14.26
C GLU A 87 -11.98 -5.42 14.48
N ILE A 88 -11.95 -4.30 15.24
CA ILE A 88 -13.12 -3.47 15.47
C ILE A 88 -13.59 -2.86 14.14
N LEU A 89 -12.67 -2.34 13.34
CA LEU A 89 -13.00 -1.77 12.02
C LEU A 89 -13.62 -2.84 11.09
N GLN A 90 -13.07 -4.05 11.09
CA GLN A 90 -13.60 -5.16 10.29
C GLN A 90 -14.97 -5.68 10.75
N LYS A 91 -15.34 -5.49 12.03
CA LYS A 91 -16.67 -5.87 12.57
C LYS A 91 -17.81 -4.94 12.15
N GLY A 92 -17.56 -3.99 11.24
CA GLY A 92 -18.58 -3.13 10.64
C GLY A 92 -18.64 -1.71 11.20
N TYR A 93 -17.68 -1.32 12.04
CA TYR A 93 -17.53 0.09 12.43
C TYR A 93 -16.88 0.94 11.32
N SER A 94 -16.37 0.30 10.26
CA SER A 94 -15.86 0.95 9.06
C SER A 94 -16.46 0.29 7.82
N TRP A 95 -16.63 1.10 6.77
CA TRP A 95 -17.03 0.67 5.44
C TRP A 95 -15.93 -0.12 4.71
N GLY A 96 -14.69 -0.10 5.21
CA GLY A 96 -13.56 -0.80 4.59
C GLY A 96 -12.64 -1.51 5.58
N SER A 97 -11.66 -2.26 5.07
CA SER A 97 -10.63 -2.95 5.86
C SER A 97 -9.83 -1.95 6.72
N GLY A 98 -9.47 -2.32 7.95
CA GLY A 98 -8.67 -1.44 8.82
C GLY A 98 -7.26 -1.16 8.27
N ILE A 99 -6.65 -2.09 7.52
CA ILE A 99 -5.38 -1.87 6.81
C ILE A 99 -5.44 -0.65 5.87
N SER A 100 -6.49 -0.54 5.04
CA SER A 100 -6.68 0.59 4.13
C SER A 100 -6.93 1.89 4.88
N PHE A 101 -7.63 1.84 6.01
CA PHE A 101 -7.90 3.00 6.87
C PHE A 101 -6.60 3.54 7.50
N PHE A 102 -5.79 2.70 8.15
CA PHE A 102 -4.53 3.12 8.76
C PHE A 102 -3.51 3.62 7.75
N THR A 103 -3.47 3.02 6.56
CA THR A 103 -2.60 3.47 5.47
C THR A 103 -3.01 4.86 4.99
N THR A 104 -4.32 5.09 4.81
CA THR A 104 -4.87 6.39 4.43
C THR A 104 -4.58 7.47 5.47
N LEU A 105 -4.76 7.16 6.75
CA LEU A 105 -4.48 8.08 7.85
C LEU A 105 -3.01 8.48 7.90
N THR A 106 -2.11 7.49 7.79
CA THR A 106 -0.66 7.74 7.80
C THR A 106 -0.22 8.64 6.66
N VAL A 107 -0.70 8.38 5.44
CA VAL A 107 -0.31 9.17 4.26
C VAL A 107 -0.91 10.58 4.32
N THR A 108 -2.16 10.71 4.75
CA THR A 108 -2.80 12.02 4.91
C THR A 108 -2.08 12.86 5.97
N GLN A 109 -1.68 12.25 7.09
CA GLN A 109 -0.86 12.91 8.12
C GLN A 109 0.49 13.36 7.56
N GLN A 110 1.19 12.52 6.78
CA GLN A 110 2.47 12.89 6.19
C GLN A 110 2.33 14.07 5.20
N VAL A 111 1.33 14.02 4.32
CA VAL A 111 1.07 15.12 3.37
C VAL A 111 0.71 16.41 4.10
N MET A 112 -0.14 16.33 5.13
CA MET A 112 -0.53 17.50 5.93
C MET A 112 0.64 18.09 6.71
N TRP A 113 1.46 17.25 7.34
CA TRP A 113 2.62 17.71 8.10
C TRP A 113 3.67 18.36 7.20
N ARG A 114 3.99 17.73 6.06
CA ARG A 114 5.01 18.24 5.13
C ARG A 114 4.53 19.44 4.33
N GLY A 115 3.23 19.54 4.06
CA GLY A 115 2.63 20.68 3.36
C GLY A 115 2.35 21.89 4.26
N PHE A 116 1.74 21.67 5.42
CA PHE A 116 1.08 22.71 6.22
C PHE A 116 1.61 22.84 7.66
N SER A 117 2.75 22.25 8.02
CA SER A 117 3.31 22.43 9.37
C SER A 117 3.79 23.88 9.60
N PHE A 118 3.32 24.47 10.71
CA PHE A 118 3.72 25.79 11.21
C PHE A 118 4.91 25.75 12.18
N SER A 119 5.53 24.58 12.36
CA SER A 119 6.74 24.49 13.17
C SER A 119 7.90 25.18 12.45
N SER A 120 8.70 25.96 13.18
CA SER A 120 9.88 26.66 12.66
C SER A 120 11.15 26.08 13.23
N GLU A 121 12.15 25.83 12.38
CA GLU A 121 13.51 25.51 12.80
C GLU A 121 14.47 26.60 12.34
N ASP A 122 15.50 26.87 13.14
CA ASP A 122 16.54 27.85 12.81
C ASP A 122 17.81 27.12 12.36
N PHE A 123 18.15 27.29 11.07
CA PHE A 123 19.36 26.73 10.47
C PHE A 123 20.50 27.76 10.42
N GLY A 124 20.46 28.80 11.26
CA GLY A 124 21.47 29.86 11.33
C GLY A 124 21.34 30.94 10.25
N ARG A 125 20.30 30.86 9.41
CA ARG A 125 19.89 31.88 8.43
C ARG A 125 18.58 32.59 8.82
N GLY A 126 18.06 32.30 10.01
CA GLY A 126 16.78 32.76 10.55
C GLY A 126 15.76 31.62 10.65
N ASN A 127 14.65 31.87 11.35
CA ASN A 127 13.56 30.91 11.47
C ASN A 127 12.95 30.60 10.10
N GLU A 128 12.97 29.34 9.69
CA GLU A 128 12.32 28.85 8.49
C GLU A 128 11.18 27.89 8.90
N PHE A 129 9.96 28.09 8.39
CA PHE A 129 8.90 27.10 8.58
C PHE A 129 9.23 25.78 7.86
N ILE A 130 8.87 24.66 8.49
CA ILE A 130 9.06 23.30 7.98
C ILE A 130 8.06 22.99 6.85
N GLY A 131 6.83 23.51 6.94
CA GLY A 131 5.80 23.28 5.94
C GLY A 131 6.07 24.06 4.65
N ALA A 132 5.95 23.39 3.49
CA ALA A 132 6.19 24.00 2.19
C ALA A 132 5.32 25.24 1.92
N VAL A 133 4.04 25.21 2.33
CA VAL A 133 3.09 26.33 2.09
C VAL A 133 3.32 27.49 3.07
N PRO A 134 3.38 27.29 4.41
CA PRO A 134 3.72 28.37 5.34
C PRO A 134 5.09 29.01 5.07
N ALA A 135 6.08 28.20 4.66
CA ALA A 135 7.41 28.71 4.30
C ALA A 135 7.37 29.67 3.11
N LEU A 136 6.55 29.40 2.10
CA LEU A 136 6.38 30.30 0.96
C LEU A 136 5.87 31.67 1.41
N PHE A 137 4.84 31.71 2.26
CA PHE A 137 4.29 32.98 2.75
C PHE A 137 5.30 33.75 3.59
N GLN A 138 6.04 33.08 4.47
CA GLN A 138 7.05 33.73 5.31
C GLN A 138 8.24 34.26 4.50
N LEU A 139 8.74 33.48 3.53
CA LEU A 139 9.85 33.89 2.67
C LEU A 139 9.46 35.06 1.77
N LEU A 140 8.23 35.03 1.24
CA LEU A 140 7.70 36.10 0.40
C LEU A 140 7.47 37.40 1.18
N TRP A 141 7.07 37.30 2.45
CA TRP A 141 6.83 38.46 3.31
C TRP A 141 8.12 39.10 3.85
N ASN A 142 9.12 38.28 4.21
CA ASN A 142 10.32 38.78 4.88
C ASN A 142 11.46 39.20 3.94
N ARG A 143 11.48 38.72 2.69
CA ARG A 143 12.58 39.02 1.74
C ARG A 143 12.23 40.19 0.81
N LYS A 144 13.21 41.07 0.55
CA LYS A 144 13.04 42.26 -0.30
C LYS A 144 12.96 41.96 -1.81
N SER A 145 13.38 40.78 -2.26
CA SER A 145 13.45 40.39 -3.68
C SER A 145 12.54 39.20 -4.00
N PHE A 146 11.48 39.46 -4.76
CA PHE A 146 10.44 38.49 -5.12
C PHE A 146 11.00 37.24 -5.82
N ASN A 147 11.85 37.40 -6.85
CA ASN A 147 12.37 36.30 -7.65
C ASN A 147 13.29 35.36 -6.84
N GLN A 148 14.12 35.92 -5.96
CA GLN A 148 15.05 35.13 -5.15
C GLN A 148 14.29 34.36 -4.06
N ALA A 149 13.29 34.98 -3.44
CA ALA A 149 12.43 34.33 -2.45
C ALA A 149 11.63 33.17 -3.07
N LEU A 150 11.12 33.36 -4.29
CA LEU A 150 10.42 32.32 -5.02
C LEU A 150 11.35 31.16 -5.38
N MET A 151 12.54 31.43 -5.92
CA MET A 151 13.50 30.39 -6.29
C MET A 151 13.98 29.59 -5.07
N GLU A 152 14.18 30.25 -3.93
CA GLU A 152 14.57 29.64 -2.67
C GLU A 152 13.45 28.79 -2.04
N ALA A 153 12.18 29.20 -2.18
CA ALA A 153 11.02 28.43 -1.74
C ALA A 153 10.74 27.18 -2.60
N PHE A 154 11.13 27.20 -3.88
CA PHE A 154 10.91 26.07 -4.79
C PHE A 154 12.03 25.01 -4.76
N TYR A 155 13.28 25.39 -4.48
CA TYR A 155 14.47 24.52 -4.62
C TYR A 155 15.28 24.33 -3.33
N ARG A 156 14.63 24.33 -2.17
CA ARG A 156 15.24 24.11 -0.85
C ARG A 156 15.78 22.67 -0.75
N LYS A 157 17.04 22.51 -0.33
CA LYS A 157 17.67 21.17 -0.28
C LYS A 157 17.46 20.42 1.04
N HIS A 158 17.16 21.15 2.11
CA HIS A 158 17.12 20.62 3.48
C HIS A 158 15.69 20.45 4.04
N LEU A 159 14.68 21.04 3.39
CA LEU A 159 13.29 21.10 3.85
C LEU A 159 12.33 20.76 2.70
N PRO A 160 11.08 20.33 3.00
CA PRO A 160 10.07 20.03 1.99
C PRO A 160 9.84 21.20 1.03
N ASN A 161 9.91 20.90 -0.27
CA ASN A 161 9.80 21.91 -1.32
C ASN A 161 8.37 22.12 -1.79
N LEU A 162 8.09 23.32 -2.31
CA LEU A 162 6.84 23.56 -3.02
C LEU A 162 6.76 22.72 -4.32
N PHE A 163 7.90 22.48 -4.97
CA PHE A 163 7.98 21.59 -6.14
C PHE A 163 7.56 20.15 -5.79
N GLU A 164 7.98 19.64 -4.63
CA GLU A 164 7.59 18.31 -4.14
C GLU A 164 6.09 18.24 -3.83
N PHE A 165 5.52 19.31 -3.25
CA PHE A 165 4.09 19.42 -3.00
C PHE A 165 3.27 19.38 -4.31
N TYR A 166 3.70 20.14 -5.33
CA TYR A 166 3.10 20.05 -6.67
C TYR A 166 3.33 18.68 -7.32
N GLY A 167 4.48 18.06 -7.10
CA GLY A 167 4.78 16.69 -7.53
C GLY A 167 3.76 15.69 -7.01
N VAL A 168 3.41 15.78 -5.72
CA VAL A 168 2.36 14.94 -5.11
C VAL A 168 0.99 15.18 -5.75
N ALA A 169 0.62 16.44 -6.00
CA ALA A 169 -0.64 16.77 -6.67
C ALA A 169 -0.69 16.21 -8.12
N LEU A 170 0.42 16.29 -8.85
CA LEU A 170 0.56 15.74 -10.20
C LEU A 170 0.42 14.21 -10.18
N ILE A 171 1.13 13.52 -9.29
CA ILE A 171 1.07 12.06 -9.15
C ILE A 171 -0.34 11.63 -8.73
N PHE A 172 -1.00 12.38 -7.85
CA PHE A 172 -2.39 12.15 -7.48
C PHE A 172 -3.32 12.24 -8.69
N GLY A 173 -3.21 13.29 -9.51
CA GLY A 173 -4.00 13.44 -10.72
C GLY A 173 -3.78 12.30 -11.73
N ILE A 174 -2.52 11.94 -11.98
CA ILE A 174 -2.17 10.80 -12.85
C ILE A 174 -2.75 9.50 -12.28
N MET A 175 -2.69 9.31 -10.97
CA MET A 175 -3.16 8.08 -10.36
C MET A 175 -4.68 7.92 -10.44
N VAL A 176 -5.43 8.99 -10.17
CA VAL A 176 -6.89 9.00 -10.34
C VAL A 176 -7.27 8.72 -11.80
N TYR A 177 -6.53 9.31 -12.75
CA TYR A 177 -6.75 9.05 -14.17
C TYR A 177 -6.49 7.57 -14.52
N LEU A 178 -5.35 7.01 -14.09
CA LEU A 178 -5.00 5.61 -14.36
C LEU A 178 -5.94 4.60 -13.70
N GLN A 179 -6.44 4.93 -12.52
CA GLN A 179 -7.39 4.13 -11.77
C GLN A 179 -8.78 4.10 -12.42
N SER A 180 -9.12 5.13 -13.19
CA SER A 180 -10.40 5.22 -13.90
C SER A 180 -10.47 4.27 -15.10
N PHE A 181 -9.36 3.70 -15.56
CA PHE A 181 -9.37 2.72 -16.64
C PHE A 181 -10.01 1.40 -16.19
N ARG A 182 -11.18 1.12 -16.76
CA ARG A 182 -11.92 -0.14 -16.59
C ARG A 182 -12.27 -0.75 -17.94
N TYR A 183 -12.25 -2.07 -17.99
CA TYR A 183 -12.69 -2.87 -19.10
C TYR A 183 -14.01 -3.56 -18.72
N ASP A 184 -15.10 -3.14 -19.35
CA ASP A 184 -16.44 -3.56 -18.98
C ASP A 184 -16.87 -4.77 -19.83
N ILE A 185 -17.16 -5.90 -19.16
CA ILE A 185 -17.72 -7.10 -19.80
C ILE A 185 -19.21 -7.14 -19.53
N SER A 186 -20.03 -7.15 -20.59
CA SER A 186 -21.48 -7.26 -20.43
C SER A 186 -21.91 -8.68 -20.03
N ILE A 187 -22.56 -8.78 -18.88
CA ILE A 187 -23.09 -10.00 -18.30
C ILE A 187 -24.63 -9.96 -18.25
N LYS A 188 -25.26 -11.13 -18.38
CA LYS A 188 -26.70 -11.33 -18.19
C LYS A 188 -26.93 -12.40 -17.13
N SER A 189 -27.94 -12.20 -16.28
CA SER A 189 -28.41 -13.28 -15.42
C SER A 189 -29.24 -14.26 -16.25
N THR A 190 -29.01 -15.56 -16.05
CA THR A 190 -29.82 -16.63 -16.65
C THR A 190 -31.07 -16.90 -15.80
N ARG A 191 -31.02 -16.58 -14.51
CA ARG A 191 -32.09 -16.89 -13.54
C ARG A 191 -33.26 -15.91 -13.61
N VAL A 192 -32.98 -14.63 -13.85
CA VAL A 192 -33.97 -13.58 -14.00
C VAL A 192 -33.64 -12.84 -15.29
N LYS A 193 -34.65 -12.57 -16.15
CA LYS A 193 -34.50 -11.68 -17.31
C LYS A 193 -34.23 -10.25 -16.82
N SER A 194 -32.98 -10.00 -16.46
CA SER A 194 -32.47 -8.68 -16.10
C SER A 194 -31.83 -8.05 -17.34
N PRO A 195 -31.88 -6.70 -17.48
CA PRO A 195 -31.02 -5.98 -18.41
C PRO A 195 -29.56 -6.44 -18.26
N ALA A 196 -28.80 -6.35 -19.36
CA ALA A 196 -27.37 -6.64 -19.29
C ALA A 196 -26.72 -5.67 -18.30
N GLN A 197 -26.01 -6.21 -17.30
CA GLN A 197 -25.20 -5.40 -16.41
C GLN A 197 -23.74 -5.54 -16.84
N ASN A 198 -22.97 -4.48 -16.69
CA ASN A 198 -21.55 -4.51 -17.02
C ASN A 198 -20.76 -4.89 -15.77
N TYR A 199 -19.90 -5.91 -15.90
CA TYR A 199 -18.94 -6.28 -14.88
C TYR A 199 -17.60 -5.61 -15.18
N PRO A 200 -17.17 -4.60 -14.41
CA PRO A 200 -15.95 -3.85 -14.68
C PRO A 200 -14.72 -4.64 -14.19
N ILE A 201 -13.76 -4.88 -15.08
CA ILE A 201 -12.41 -5.33 -14.74
C ILE A 201 -11.49 -4.11 -14.80
N ARG A 202 -11.01 -3.65 -13.64
CA ARG A 202 -10.10 -2.51 -13.58
C ARG A 202 -8.70 -2.88 -14.07
N LEU A 203 -7.99 -1.92 -14.65
CA LEU A 203 -6.58 -2.06 -14.99
C LEU A 203 -5.76 -2.44 -13.74
N LEU A 204 -6.08 -1.82 -12.61
CA LEU A 204 -5.43 -2.05 -11.31
C LEU A 204 -6.14 -3.17 -10.55
N TYR A 205 -6.16 -4.36 -11.15
CA TYR A 205 -6.92 -5.51 -10.65
C TYR A 205 -6.55 -5.95 -9.23
N THR A 206 -5.26 -5.91 -8.88
CA THR A 206 -4.74 -6.29 -7.55
C THR A 206 -4.73 -5.15 -6.53
N GLY A 207 -5.13 -3.93 -6.91
CA GLY A 207 -5.11 -2.76 -6.05
C GLY A 207 -3.72 -2.37 -5.52
N ASN A 208 -3.66 -1.99 -4.24
CA ASN A 208 -2.46 -1.48 -3.54
C ASN A 208 -1.53 -2.55 -2.96
N LEU A 209 -1.95 -3.81 -2.93
CA LEU A 209 -1.25 -4.88 -2.22
C LEU A 209 0.16 -5.17 -2.78
N PRO A 210 0.40 -5.21 -4.11
CA PRO A 210 1.73 -5.52 -4.64
C PRO A 210 2.80 -4.51 -4.22
N VAL A 211 2.48 -3.22 -4.28
CA VAL A 211 3.43 -2.17 -3.90
C VAL A 211 3.63 -2.14 -2.39
N LEU A 212 2.57 -2.32 -1.60
CA LEU A 212 2.68 -2.43 -0.15
C LEU A 212 3.63 -3.57 0.25
N PHE A 213 3.54 -4.72 -0.42
CA PHE A 213 4.39 -5.87 -0.13
C PHE A 213 5.86 -5.63 -0.49
N ILE A 214 6.14 -5.10 -1.70
CA ILE A 214 7.51 -4.76 -2.10
C ILE A 214 8.10 -3.71 -1.15
N ALA A 215 7.36 -2.66 -0.81
CA ALA A 215 7.80 -1.63 0.12
C ALA A 215 8.07 -2.18 1.53
N ALA A 216 7.22 -3.10 2.01
CA ALA A 216 7.43 -3.76 3.30
C ALA A 216 8.67 -4.67 3.28
N LEU A 217 8.87 -5.42 2.18
CA LEU A 217 10.02 -6.31 2.00
C LEU A 217 11.33 -5.53 1.95
N THR A 218 11.39 -4.45 1.16
CA THR A 218 12.58 -3.59 1.07
C THR A 218 12.87 -2.90 2.40
N SER A 219 11.83 -2.39 3.09
CA SER A 219 11.97 -1.79 4.43
C SER A 219 12.51 -2.79 5.46
N ASN A 220 11.98 -4.02 5.48
CA ASN A 220 12.47 -5.08 6.35
C ASN A 220 13.91 -5.47 6.03
N LEU A 221 14.25 -5.58 4.75
CA LEU A 221 15.61 -5.90 4.31
C LEU A 221 16.60 -4.81 4.73
N PHE A 222 16.25 -3.54 4.58
CA PHE A 222 17.08 -2.42 5.05
C PHE A 222 17.30 -2.46 6.55
N ARG A 223 16.24 -2.69 7.35
CA ARG A 223 16.35 -2.84 8.80
C ARG A 223 17.30 -3.99 9.20
N ILE A 224 17.14 -5.15 8.60
CA ILE A 224 17.98 -6.33 8.89
C ILE A 224 19.43 -6.07 8.48
N SER A 225 19.65 -5.52 7.28
CA SER A 225 21.01 -5.24 6.81
C SER A 225 21.72 -4.17 7.64
N GLN A 226 20.99 -3.15 8.14
CA GLN A 226 21.55 -2.15 9.04
C GLN A 226 21.90 -2.75 10.40
N ALA A 227 21.04 -3.62 10.95
CA ALA A 227 21.31 -4.35 12.18
C ALA A 227 22.57 -5.21 12.06
N LEU A 228 22.69 -5.95 10.95
CA LEU A 228 23.79 -6.86 10.69
C LEU A 228 25.12 -6.11 10.49
N TYR A 229 25.08 -4.97 9.77
CA TYR A 229 26.25 -4.12 9.57
C TYR A 229 26.78 -3.52 10.87
N ARG A 230 25.91 -3.17 11.83
CA ARG A 230 26.32 -2.70 13.15
C ARG A 230 27.02 -3.78 13.98
N GLN A 231 26.57 -5.03 13.87
CA GLN A 231 27.11 -6.13 14.66
C GLN A 231 28.39 -6.73 14.06
N PHE A 232 28.50 -6.80 12.72
CA PHE A 232 29.61 -7.44 12.03
C PHE A 232 30.10 -6.62 10.82
N PRO A 233 30.86 -5.53 11.02
CA PRO A 233 31.29 -4.64 9.95
C PRO A 233 32.28 -5.27 8.96
N GLU A 234 33.08 -6.25 9.42
CA GLU A 234 34.18 -6.85 8.62
C GLU A 234 33.73 -8.04 7.74
N ASN A 235 32.53 -8.58 7.95
CA ASN A 235 32.08 -9.77 7.23
C ASN A 235 31.77 -9.46 5.74
N LEU A 236 32.38 -10.23 4.83
CA LEU A 236 32.20 -10.10 3.38
C LEU A 236 30.73 -10.15 2.93
N LEU A 237 29.93 -11.06 3.51
CA LEU A 237 28.49 -11.17 3.19
C LEU A 237 27.70 -9.94 3.64
N VAL A 238 28.10 -9.32 4.75
CA VAL A 238 27.44 -8.13 5.31
C VAL A 238 27.77 -6.90 4.48
N ARG A 239 29.02 -6.77 4.03
CA ARG A 239 29.44 -5.73 3.08
C ARG A 239 28.79 -5.89 1.71
N LEU A 240 28.53 -7.12 1.26
CA LEU A 240 27.77 -7.38 0.03
C LEU A 240 26.28 -7.00 0.17
N LEU A 241 25.67 -7.28 1.33
CA LEU A 241 24.29 -6.89 1.62
C LEU A 241 24.13 -5.38 1.65
N GLY A 242 25.03 -4.66 2.33
CA GLY A 242 25.06 -3.20 2.28
C GLY A 242 25.96 -2.57 3.33
N THR A 243 26.75 -1.58 2.93
CA THR A 243 27.48 -0.71 3.86
C THR A 243 26.67 0.54 4.12
N TRP A 244 26.39 0.81 5.39
CA TRP A 244 25.57 1.93 5.83
C TRP A 244 26.47 3.05 6.38
N THR A 245 26.27 4.28 5.91
CA THR A 245 26.96 5.46 6.48
C THR A 245 25.96 6.56 6.80
N LEU A 246 26.33 7.43 7.74
CA LEU A 246 25.58 8.65 8.01
C LEU A 246 25.81 9.63 6.85
N LYS A 247 24.74 10.21 6.30
CA LYS A 247 24.84 11.24 5.26
C LYS A 247 25.26 12.56 5.89
N ALA A 248 26.35 13.15 5.40
CA ALA A 248 26.91 14.39 5.95
C ALA A 248 25.84 15.50 6.07
N GLY A 249 25.60 15.98 7.29
CA GLY A 249 24.61 17.03 7.59
C GLY A 249 23.19 16.54 7.90
N THR A 250 22.92 15.23 7.95
CA THR A 250 21.62 14.67 8.35
C THR A 250 21.80 13.46 9.27
N SER A 251 20.84 13.21 10.18
CA SER A 251 20.79 12.00 11.02
C SER A 251 20.32 10.74 10.26
N HIS A 252 20.13 10.84 8.95
CA HIS A 252 19.66 9.73 8.11
C HIS A 252 20.82 8.83 7.68
N VAL A 253 20.65 7.53 7.93
CA VAL A 253 21.60 6.50 7.52
C VAL A 253 21.26 6.06 6.10
N VAL A 254 22.22 6.14 5.20
CA VAL A 254 22.08 5.81 3.78
C VAL A 254 23.00 4.65 3.44
N ALA A 255 22.55 3.72 2.58
CA ALA A 255 23.42 2.69 2.06
C ALA A 255 24.34 3.30 0.99
N VAL A 256 25.65 3.14 1.13
CA VAL A 256 26.66 3.69 0.20
C VAL A 256 27.13 2.65 -0.82
N SER A 257 27.16 1.37 -0.44
CA SER A 257 27.57 0.28 -1.33
C SER A 257 26.85 -1.02 -0.98
N GLY A 258 26.77 -1.96 -1.93
CA GLY A 258 26.14 -3.28 -1.77
C GLY A 258 24.76 -3.43 -2.42
N LEU A 259 24.10 -4.56 -2.17
CA LEU A 259 22.77 -4.86 -2.73
C LEU A 259 21.70 -3.87 -2.25
N ALA A 260 21.79 -3.42 -0.99
CA ALA A 260 20.94 -2.39 -0.42
C ALA A 260 21.04 -1.04 -1.17
N TYR A 261 22.20 -0.70 -1.74
CA TYR A 261 22.38 0.52 -2.53
C TYR A 261 21.51 0.51 -3.80
N TYR A 262 21.35 -0.64 -4.46
CA TYR A 262 20.52 -0.76 -5.66
C TYR A 262 19.02 -0.85 -5.36
N LEU A 263 18.64 -1.30 -4.17
CA LEU A 263 17.24 -1.32 -3.74
C LEU A 263 16.80 0.05 -3.19
N GLN A 264 17.74 0.91 -2.80
CA GLN A 264 17.43 2.19 -2.20
C GLN A 264 17.00 3.21 -3.27
N PRO A 265 15.84 3.88 -3.10
CA PRO A 265 15.42 4.93 -4.02
C PRO A 265 16.43 6.08 -4.05
N PRO A 266 16.68 6.69 -5.22
CA PRO A 266 17.43 7.94 -5.29
C PRO A 266 16.64 9.05 -4.59
N PHE A 267 17.33 9.87 -3.77
CA PHE A 267 16.69 10.89 -2.96
C PHE A 267 16.36 12.18 -3.72
N SER A 268 16.91 12.35 -4.91
CA SER A 268 16.73 13.57 -5.69
C SER A 268 16.91 13.28 -7.18
N LEU A 269 16.20 14.03 -8.01
CA LEU A 269 16.32 13.98 -9.47
C LEU A 269 17.77 14.21 -9.93
N VAL A 270 18.51 15.07 -9.22
CA VAL A 270 19.92 15.35 -9.49
C VAL A 270 20.79 14.11 -9.21
N GLU A 271 20.57 13.41 -8.10
CA GLU A 271 21.31 12.19 -7.75
C GLU A 271 21.00 11.05 -8.73
N ALA A 272 19.74 10.97 -9.19
CA ALA A 272 19.33 10.03 -10.23
C ALA A 272 19.99 10.30 -11.59
N LEU A 273 20.29 11.57 -11.90
CA LEU A 273 20.94 11.97 -13.15
C LEU A 273 22.46 11.72 -13.13
N TRP A 274 23.08 11.84 -11.95
CA TRP A 274 24.51 11.54 -11.77
C TRP A 274 24.79 10.04 -11.85
N ASP A 275 23.92 9.18 -11.30
CA ASP A 275 24.06 7.72 -11.33
C ASP A 275 22.90 7.05 -12.11
N PRO A 276 22.87 7.16 -13.46
CA PRO A 276 21.76 6.63 -14.26
C PRO A 276 21.65 5.10 -14.18
N ILE A 277 22.78 4.40 -14.02
CA ILE A 277 22.82 2.94 -13.92
C ILE A 277 22.07 2.47 -12.67
N LYS A 278 22.27 3.14 -11.53
CA LYS A 278 21.56 2.85 -10.28
C LYS A 278 20.06 3.02 -10.47
N THR A 279 19.66 4.14 -11.06
CA THR A 279 18.24 4.46 -11.29
C THR A 279 17.56 3.43 -12.18
N VAL A 280 18.21 3.00 -13.27
CA VAL A 280 17.64 2.00 -14.19
C VAL A 280 17.51 0.63 -13.50
N ILE A 281 18.51 0.22 -12.73
CA ILE A 281 18.47 -1.05 -11.98
C ILE A 281 17.37 -1.01 -10.91
N TYR A 282 17.27 0.07 -10.15
CA TYR A 282 16.20 0.28 -9.17
C TYR A 282 14.82 0.21 -9.83
N ALA A 283 14.63 0.98 -10.90
CA ALA A 283 13.36 1.02 -11.65
C ALA A 283 12.98 -0.36 -12.19
N GLY A 284 13.94 -1.06 -12.80
CA GLY A 284 13.74 -2.39 -13.34
C GLY A 284 13.35 -3.39 -12.25
N MET A 285 14.04 -3.40 -11.11
CA MET A 285 13.72 -4.30 -10.00
C MET A 285 12.35 -4.02 -9.37
N VAL A 286 11.99 -2.76 -9.15
CA VAL A 286 10.69 -2.40 -8.57
C VAL A 286 9.55 -2.76 -9.51
N VAL A 287 9.65 -2.38 -10.79
CA VAL A 287 8.62 -2.69 -11.80
C VAL A 287 8.48 -4.21 -11.98
N PHE A 288 9.60 -4.92 -12.08
CA PHE A 288 9.61 -6.38 -12.21
C PHE A 288 9.01 -7.06 -10.97
N GLY A 289 9.44 -6.65 -9.78
CA GLY A 289 8.93 -7.16 -8.50
C GLY A 289 7.43 -6.97 -8.36
N CYS A 290 6.93 -5.75 -8.65
CA CYS A 290 5.50 -5.45 -8.62
C CYS A 290 4.71 -6.25 -9.66
N THR A 291 5.25 -6.46 -10.86
CA THR A 291 4.59 -7.21 -11.94
C THR A 291 4.46 -8.70 -11.61
N VAL A 292 5.56 -9.33 -11.17
CA VAL A 292 5.58 -10.75 -10.79
C VAL A 292 4.68 -10.97 -9.58
N PHE A 293 4.80 -10.12 -8.57
CA PHE A 293 4.00 -10.24 -7.36
C PHE A 293 2.52 -10.05 -7.66
N ALA A 294 2.12 -9.07 -8.49
CA ALA A 294 0.73 -8.89 -8.88
C ALA A 294 0.14 -10.14 -9.54
N ARG A 295 0.88 -10.80 -10.44
CA ARG A 295 0.43 -12.05 -11.07
C ARG A 295 0.26 -13.18 -10.06
N VAL A 296 1.29 -13.44 -9.26
CA VAL A 296 1.26 -14.51 -8.25
C VAL A 296 0.14 -14.25 -7.23
N TRP A 297 -0.06 -13.00 -6.83
CA TRP A 297 -1.11 -12.60 -5.91
C TRP A 297 -2.50 -12.90 -6.46
N THR A 298 -2.78 -12.62 -7.73
CA THR A 298 -4.10 -12.95 -8.32
C THR A 298 -4.46 -14.42 -8.27
N GLU A 299 -3.47 -15.31 -8.33
CA GLU A 299 -3.70 -16.76 -8.25
C GLU A 299 -4.03 -17.20 -6.82
N HIS A 300 -3.47 -16.54 -5.81
CA HIS A 300 -3.62 -16.91 -4.40
C HIS A 300 -4.78 -16.21 -3.69
N SER A 301 -5.15 -15.00 -4.10
CA SER A 301 -6.21 -14.21 -3.44
C SER A 301 -7.64 -14.64 -3.78
N GLY A 302 -7.83 -15.75 -4.52
CA GLY A 302 -9.14 -16.16 -5.01
C GLY A 302 -9.72 -15.25 -6.10
N GLY A 303 -8.90 -14.35 -6.65
CA GLY A 303 -9.19 -13.53 -7.83
C GLY A 303 -8.77 -14.21 -9.13
N SER A 304 -8.51 -15.52 -9.10
CA SER A 304 -8.08 -16.23 -10.28
C SER A 304 -9.22 -16.27 -11.32
N PRO A 305 -8.93 -16.33 -12.62
CA PRO A 305 -9.97 -16.46 -13.66
C PRO A 305 -10.92 -17.63 -13.42
N ARG A 306 -10.44 -18.69 -12.77
CA ARG A 306 -11.23 -19.89 -12.43
C ARG A 306 -12.17 -19.62 -11.27
N ASP A 307 -11.71 -18.92 -10.24
CA ASP A 307 -12.53 -18.59 -9.06
C ASP A 307 -13.62 -17.59 -9.40
N VAL A 308 -13.30 -16.56 -10.19
CA VAL A 308 -14.29 -15.58 -10.68
C VAL A 308 -15.34 -16.28 -11.54
N ALA A 309 -14.93 -17.18 -12.45
CA ALA A 309 -15.87 -17.95 -13.26
C ALA A 309 -16.75 -18.89 -12.42
N LYS A 310 -16.20 -19.48 -11.34
CA LYS A 310 -16.97 -20.28 -10.38
C LYS A 310 -18.02 -19.42 -9.67
N THR A 311 -17.67 -18.20 -9.28
CA THR A 311 -18.61 -17.22 -8.71
C THR A 311 -19.72 -16.87 -9.69
N PHE A 312 -19.38 -16.60 -10.96
CA PHE A 312 -20.38 -16.32 -12.01
C PHE A 312 -21.34 -17.50 -12.19
N LYS A 313 -20.81 -18.72 -12.22
CA LYS A 313 -21.62 -19.94 -12.32
C LYS A 313 -22.55 -20.10 -11.12
N ASN A 314 -22.05 -19.89 -9.90
CA ASN A 314 -22.84 -19.96 -8.68
C ASN A 314 -23.97 -18.90 -8.64
N GLN A 315 -23.72 -17.72 -9.22
CA GLN A 315 -24.70 -16.64 -9.34
C GLN A 315 -25.59 -16.76 -10.60
N SER A 316 -25.42 -17.82 -11.41
CA SER A 316 -26.12 -18.01 -12.69
C SER A 316 -25.96 -16.84 -13.67
N ILE A 317 -24.77 -16.22 -13.66
CA ILE A 317 -24.38 -15.11 -14.53
C ILE A 317 -23.63 -15.69 -15.74
N VAL A 318 -24.03 -15.27 -16.94
CA VAL A 318 -23.38 -15.65 -18.20
C VAL A 318 -22.96 -14.41 -18.99
N ILE A 319 -21.85 -14.50 -19.69
CA ILE A 319 -21.42 -13.42 -20.59
C ILE A 319 -22.29 -13.46 -21.85
N LEU A 320 -22.69 -12.29 -22.33
CA LEU A 320 -23.53 -12.14 -23.52
C LEU A 320 -22.89 -12.83 -24.75
N GLY A 321 -23.62 -13.77 -25.36
CA GLY A 321 -23.19 -14.43 -26.59
C GLY A 321 -22.21 -15.61 -26.43
N MET A 322 -21.87 -16.01 -25.20
CA MET A 322 -20.94 -17.12 -24.93
C MET A 322 -21.55 -18.23 -24.08
N ARG A 323 -21.12 -19.48 -24.33
CA ARG A 323 -21.44 -20.63 -23.45
C ARG A 323 -20.58 -20.57 -22.18
N ASP A 324 -21.06 -21.17 -21.08
CA ASP A 324 -20.37 -21.21 -19.77
C ASP A 324 -18.90 -21.64 -19.86
N ALA A 325 -18.56 -22.60 -20.73
CA ALA A 325 -17.18 -23.05 -20.92
C ALA A 325 -16.27 -22.00 -21.58
N SER A 326 -16.84 -21.07 -22.36
CA SER A 326 -16.11 -19.99 -23.04
C SER A 326 -15.86 -18.79 -22.11
N VAL A 327 -16.65 -18.63 -21.05
CA VAL A 327 -16.47 -17.58 -20.04
C VAL A 327 -15.08 -17.65 -19.41
N ILE A 328 -14.64 -18.85 -19.01
CA ILE A 328 -13.31 -19.06 -18.41
C ILE A 328 -12.19 -18.66 -19.38
N LYS A 329 -12.34 -18.96 -20.67
CA LYS A 329 -11.33 -18.66 -21.69
C LYS A 329 -11.16 -17.15 -21.87
N GLU A 330 -12.27 -16.40 -21.87
CA GLU A 330 -12.24 -14.95 -22.00
C GLU A 330 -11.64 -14.30 -20.74
N LEU A 331 -12.07 -14.72 -19.55
CA LEU A 331 -11.52 -14.22 -18.28
C LEU A 331 -10.01 -14.48 -18.15
N LYS A 332 -9.54 -15.65 -18.61
CA LYS A 332 -8.12 -16.01 -18.58
C LYS A 332 -7.26 -15.14 -19.51
N LYS A 333 -7.85 -14.56 -20.56
CA LYS A 333 -7.16 -13.64 -21.47
C LYS A 333 -6.97 -12.26 -20.84
N HIS A 334 -7.97 -11.76 -20.11
CA HIS A 334 -7.97 -10.38 -19.60
C HIS A 334 -7.36 -10.24 -18.21
N ILE A 335 -7.71 -11.10 -17.24
CA ILE A 335 -7.34 -10.91 -15.83
C ILE A 335 -5.82 -10.95 -15.59
N PRO A 336 -5.06 -11.96 -16.07
CA PRO A 336 -3.61 -12.01 -15.81
C PRO A 336 -2.84 -10.90 -16.53
N VAL A 337 -3.36 -10.44 -17.68
CA VAL A 337 -2.80 -9.32 -18.44
C VAL A 337 -3.06 -8.01 -17.71
N ALA A 338 -4.29 -7.78 -17.23
CA ALA A 338 -4.63 -6.63 -16.39
C ALA A 338 -3.80 -6.61 -15.11
N ALA A 339 -3.65 -7.74 -14.40
CA ALA A 339 -2.83 -7.82 -13.19
C ALA A 339 -1.35 -7.52 -13.45
N GLY A 340 -0.78 -8.08 -14.53
CA GLY A 340 0.61 -7.82 -14.89
C GLY A 340 0.87 -6.36 -15.30
N ILE A 341 0.04 -5.83 -16.20
CA ILE A 341 0.17 -4.43 -16.66
C ILE A 341 -0.11 -3.47 -15.51
N GLY A 342 -1.15 -3.72 -14.72
CA GLY A 342 -1.47 -2.94 -13.53
C GLY A 342 -0.30 -2.90 -12.55
N GLY A 343 0.29 -4.05 -12.21
CA GLY A 343 1.47 -4.11 -11.35
C GLY A 343 2.67 -3.33 -11.91
N ALA A 344 2.92 -3.41 -13.22
CA ALA A 344 3.98 -2.66 -13.89
C ALA A 344 3.73 -1.15 -13.83
N VAL A 345 2.49 -0.71 -14.07
CA VAL A 345 2.09 0.72 -14.05
C VAL A 345 2.23 1.30 -12.66
N ILE A 346 1.76 0.61 -11.60
CA ILE A 346 1.94 1.12 -10.23
C ILE A 346 3.42 1.15 -9.84
N GLY A 347 4.18 0.10 -10.20
CA GLY A 347 5.63 0.08 -9.96
C GLY A 347 6.35 1.24 -10.64
N GLY A 348 6.00 1.53 -11.89
CA GLY A 348 6.54 2.66 -12.65
C GLY A 348 6.17 4.01 -12.03
N LEU A 349 4.92 4.16 -11.56
CA LEU A 349 4.48 5.37 -10.87
C LEU A 349 5.18 5.55 -9.52
N SER A 350 5.43 4.46 -8.79
CA SER A 350 6.20 4.48 -7.53
C SER A 350 7.60 5.02 -7.76
N VAL A 351 8.29 4.53 -8.79
CA VAL A 351 9.63 4.99 -9.17
C VAL A 351 9.60 6.45 -9.62
N ALA A 352 8.62 6.85 -10.43
CA ALA A 352 8.45 8.24 -10.84
C ALA A 352 8.20 9.17 -9.64
N SER A 353 7.42 8.71 -8.66
CA SER A 353 7.14 9.41 -7.42
C SER A 353 8.39 9.60 -6.56
N ASP A 354 9.20 8.55 -6.42
CA ASP A 354 10.47 8.63 -5.70
C ASP A 354 11.46 9.57 -6.40
N LEU A 355 11.53 9.55 -7.74
CA LEU A 355 12.39 10.44 -8.53
C LEU A 355 11.99 11.92 -8.42
N LEU A 356 10.69 12.21 -8.39
CA LEU A 356 10.17 13.56 -8.18
C LEU A 356 10.39 14.07 -6.75
N GLY A 357 10.89 13.22 -5.84
CA GLY A 357 11.16 13.59 -4.45
C GLY A 357 9.89 13.82 -3.64
N ALA A 358 8.76 13.22 -4.02
CA ALA A 358 7.45 13.45 -3.42
C ALA A 358 7.48 13.30 -1.88
N LEU A 359 7.59 14.45 -1.18
CA LEU A 359 7.53 14.66 0.27
C LEU A 359 8.20 13.56 1.13
N GLY A 360 9.36 13.07 0.68
CA GLY A 360 10.24 12.17 1.43
C GLY A 360 10.00 10.65 1.28
N ASN A 361 8.85 10.19 0.78
CA ASN A 361 8.63 8.77 0.45
C ASN A 361 7.52 8.62 -0.61
N GLY A 362 7.92 8.65 -1.88
CA GLY A 362 7.00 8.64 -3.01
C GLY A 362 6.17 7.36 -3.11
N THR A 363 6.77 6.22 -2.77
CA THR A 363 6.10 4.92 -2.70
C THR A 363 4.95 4.90 -1.69
N ALA A 364 5.16 5.46 -0.48
CA ALA A 364 4.10 5.52 0.54
C ALA A 364 2.91 6.37 0.08
N ILE A 365 3.17 7.47 -0.62
CA ILE A 365 2.14 8.36 -1.16
C ILE A 365 1.29 7.63 -2.20
N VAL A 366 1.90 6.92 -3.14
CA VAL A 366 1.17 6.14 -4.16
C VAL A 366 0.27 5.08 -3.52
N VAL A 367 0.77 4.36 -2.51
CA VAL A 367 -0.02 3.36 -1.76
C VAL A 367 -1.19 4.01 -1.02
N GLY A 368 -0.99 5.18 -0.41
CA GLY A 368 -2.05 5.92 0.27
C GLY A 368 -3.14 6.39 -0.68
N ILE A 369 -2.78 6.93 -1.85
CA ILE A 369 -3.74 7.40 -2.86
C ILE A 369 -4.60 6.23 -3.35
N LEU A 370 -3.98 5.06 -3.59
CA LEU A 370 -4.71 3.84 -3.92
C LEU A 370 -5.68 3.41 -2.82
N ALA A 371 -5.24 3.48 -1.56
CA ALA A 371 -6.09 3.13 -0.41
C ALA A 371 -7.29 4.07 -0.29
N ILE A 372 -7.07 5.39 -0.46
CA ILE A 372 -8.13 6.40 -0.45
C ILE A 372 -9.14 6.13 -1.56
N TYR A 373 -8.69 5.83 -2.78
CA TYR A 373 -9.58 5.56 -3.89
C TYR A 373 -10.41 4.29 -3.65
N ASN A 374 -9.78 3.21 -3.19
CA ASN A 374 -10.51 1.98 -2.85
C ASN A 374 -11.57 2.24 -1.76
N TYR A 375 -11.25 3.06 -0.76
CA TYR A 375 -12.20 3.44 0.28
C TYR A 375 -13.35 4.29 -0.26
N PHE A 376 -13.04 5.28 -1.10
CA PHE A 376 -14.04 6.11 -1.79
C PHE A 376 -15.00 5.27 -2.63
N GLU A 377 -14.50 4.25 -3.32
CA GLU A 377 -15.34 3.42 -4.16
C GLU A 377 -16.27 2.50 -3.37
N ILE A 378 -15.80 1.94 -2.26
CA ILE A 378 -16.66 1.16 -1.36
C ILE A 378 -17.78 2.06 -0.83
N LEU A 379 -17.45 3.28 -0.41
CA LEU A 379 -18.44 4.28 0.00
C LEU A 379 -19.40 4.66 -1.13
N ALA A 380 -18.94 4.75 -2.38
CA ALA A 380 -19.80 5.05 -3.52
C ALA A 380 -20.78 3.89 -3.82
N GLN A 381 -20.35 2.64 -3.62
CA GLN A 381 -21.17 1.45 -3.81
C GLN A 381 -22.21 1.26 -2.69
N GLU A 382 -21.83 1.55 -1.44
CA GLU A 382 -22.71 1.38 -0.26
C GLU A 382 -23.56 2.61 0.02
N GLY A 383 -23.05 3.80 -0.26
CA GLY A 383 -23.65 5.09 0.07
C GLY A 383 -24.68 5.61 -0.92
N GLY A 384 -24.96 4.89 -2.01
CA GLY A 384 -26.04 5.24 -2.95
C GLY A 384 -26.04 6.70 -3.38
N LEU A 385 -24.88 7.24 -3.78
CA LEU A 385 -24.86 8.55 -4.45
C LEU A 385 -25.60 8.40 -5.79
N PRO A 386 -26.55 9.30 -6.12
CA PRO A 386 -27.26 9.23 -7.40
C PRO A 386 -26.25 9.22 -8.54
N ASN A 387 -26.62 8.55 -9.64
CA ASN A 387 -25.85 8.27 -10.86
C ASN A 387 -25.20 9.50 -11.58
N SER A 388 -25.02 10.65 -10.92
CA SER A 388 -24.49 11.88 -11.49
C SER A 388 -22.96 12.06 -11.38
N PHE A 389 -22.24 11.17 -10.69
CA PHE A 389 -20.77 11.27 -10.56
C PHE A 389 -19.98 10.13 -11.20
N MET A 390 -20.64 9.19 -11.89
CA MET A 390 -19.94 8.28 -12.81
C MET A 390 -20.02 8.86 -14.23
N PRO A 391 -18.93 9.35 -14.83
CA PRO A 391 -18.94 9.63 -16.25
C PRO A 391 -19.05 8.31 -17.00
N GLY A 392 -20.15 8.11 -17.71
CA GLY A 392 -20.36 7.00 -18.65
C GLY A 392 -21.34 5.91 -18.19
N GLN A 393 -22.60 6.27 -17.97
CA GLN A 393 -23.73 5.42 -18.37
C GLN A 393 -24.23 5.86 -19.74
#